data_AF-A0AAE2BKP8-F1
#
_entry.id   AF-A0AAE2BKP8-F1
#
_cell.length_a   1.000
_cell.length_b   1.000
_cell.length_c   1.000
_cell.angle_alpha   90.00
_cell.angle_beta   90.00
_cell.angle_gamma   90.00
#
_symmetry.space_group_name_H-M   'P 1'
#
loop_
_entity.id
_entity.type
_entity.pdbx_description
1 polymer ?
#
loop_
_entity_poly.entity_id
_entity_poly.type
_entity_poly.pdbx_seq_one_letter_code
_entity_poly.pdbx_strand_id
1 'polypeptide(L)'
;MALEQDLLSTEIVNRGIESSGPDAGSMTFSVRVRRRLPDFVQSVNLKYVKLGYHYLINHGIYLATIPVLVLVFGAEVGSLSREELWRKIWDSTAGYDLATVVAFLALFVFTISVYLMSRPRSIYLLDFACYKPSDDFKVTKDQFIELARKSGKFDEASLEFQRRILQSSGIGDETYIPKSIGSPENTATMKEGRAEAATVIFGALDELFEKSNVRPKDVGILVVNCSLFNPTPSLSAMVINHYKMRGNILSFNLGEWGAARG
;
A
#
# COMPACT_ATOMS: atom_id res chain seq x y z
N MET A 1 -9.32 -18.14 15.25
CA MET A 1 -8.60 -17.76 16.49
C MET A 1 -7.82 -18.92 17.12
N ALA A 2 -8.05 -20.19 16.73
CA ALA A 2 -7.34 -21.35 17.28
C ALA A 2 -6.06 -21.79 16.50
N LEU A 3 -5.77 -21.21 15.33
CA LEU A 3 -4.68 -21.68 14.46
C LEU A 3 -3.32 -20.97 14.69
N GLU A 4 -3.31 -19.80 15.33
CA GLU A 4 -2.07 -19.02 15.54
C GLU A 4 -1.26 -19.47 16.76
N GLN A 5 -1.89 -20.13 17.74
CA GLN A 5 -1.18 -20.59 18.95
C GLN A 5 -0.29 -21.81 18.72
N ASP A 6 -0.46 -22.53 17.61
CA ASP A 6 0.30 -23.76 17.31
C ASP A 6 1.61 -23.52 16.53
N LEU A 7 1.90 -22.27 16.15
CA LEU A 7 3.07 -21.93 15.32
C LEU A 7 4.36 -21.74 16.13
N LEU A 8 4.29 -21.70 17.45
CA LEU A 8 5.44 -21.44 18.34
C LEU A 8 5.50 -22.49 19.47
N SER A 9 6.01 -23.67 19.15
CA SER A 9 6.41 -24.65 20.17
C SER A 9 7.75 -24.20 20.78
N THR A 10 7.70 -23.61 21.98
CA THR A 10 8.91 -23.22 22.74
C THR A 10 9.39 -24.40 23.58
N GLU A 11 10.60 -24.90 23.30
CA GLU A 11 11.29 -25.85 24.15
C GLU A 11 12.29 -25.05 25.02
N ILE A 12 12.08 -25.05 26.35
CA ILE A 12 12.97 -24.39 27.31
C ILE A 12 14.07 -25.40 27.66
N VAL A 13 15.30 -25.16 27.18
CA VAL A 13 16.45 -25.98 27.52
C VAL A 13 17.18 -25.32 28.68
N ASN A 14 17.07 -25.91 29.87
CA ASN A 14 17.77 -25.47 31.08
C ASN A 14 19.23 -25.96 31.01
N ARG A 15 20.19 -25.04 30.98
CA ARG A 15 21.63 -25.36 30.89
C ARG A 15 22.35 -25.39 32.25
N GLY A 16 21.65 -25.13 33.36
CA GLY A 16 22.26 -25.12 34.68
C GLY A 16 23.25 -23.95 34.87
N ILE A 17 24.04 -24.02 35.95
CA ILE A 17 25.03 -23.00 36.32
C ILE A 17 26.40 -23.45 35.80
N GLU A 18 26.99 -22.68 34.89
CA GLU A 18 28.35 -22.96 34.41
C GLU A 18 29.40 -22.53 35.46
N SER A 19 30.36 -23.41 35.74
CA SER A 19 31.34 -23.23 36.82
C SER A 19 32.55 -22.35 36.44
N SER A 20 32.69 -21.95 35.18
CA SER A 20 33.81 -21.12 34.70
C SER A 20 33.51 -20.45 33.36
N GLY A 21 33.88 -19.18 33.21
CA GLY A 21 33.62 -18.33 32.04
C GLY A 21 33.19 -16.92 32.45
N PRO A 22 33.03 -15.97 31.52
CA PRO A 22 32.62 -14.61 31.84
C PRO A 22 31.23 -14.51 32.49
N ASP A 23 30.41 -15.56 32.39
CA ASP A 23 29.04 -15.63 32.93
C ASP A 23 28.87 -16.64 34.08
N ALA A 24 29.98 -17.08 34.71
CA ALA A 24 29.97 -18.07 35.79
C ALA A 24 29.13 -17.60 36.99
N GLY A 25 28.13 -18.40 37.38
CA GLY A 25 27.21 -18.09 38.48
C GLY A 25 25.84 -17.51 38.09
N SER A 26 25.58 -17.23 36.80
CA SER A 26 24.26 -16.78 36.33
C SER A 26 23.40 -17.94 35.79
N MET A 27 22.09 -17.94 36.08
CA MET A 27 21.17 -18.91 35.48
C MET A 27 20.94 -18.55 34.00
N THR A 28 21.59 -19.28 33.10
CA THR A 28 21.38 -19.15 31.66
C THR A 28 20.34 -20.15 31.18
N PHE A 29 19.19 -19.66 30.71
CA PHE A 29 18.23 -20.46 29.97
C PHE A 29 18.27 -20.08 28.50
N SER A 30 18.26 -21.08 27.62
CA SER A 30 18.22 -20.87 26.18
C SER A 30 16.84 -21.27 25.65
N VAL A 31 16.11 -20.32 25.10
CA VAL A 31 14.81 -20.59 24.44
C VAL A 31 15.09 -20.93 22.99
N ARG A 32 14.99 -22.22 22.63
CA ARG A 32 15.15 -22.64 21.25
C ARG A 32 13.81 -22.54 20.54
N VAL A 33 13.58 -21.45 19.82
CA VAL A 33 12.39 -21.28 18.98
C VAL A 33 12.55 -22.13 17.72
N ARG A 34 11.92 -23.31 17.66
CA ARG A 34 11.78 -24.04 16.39
C ARG A 34 10.81 -23.27 15.51
N ARG A 35 11.33 -22.49 14.56
CA ARG A 35 10.51 -22.02 13.43
C ARG A 35 10.15 -23.26 12.60
N ARG A 36 8.94 -23.79 12.76
CA ARG A 36 8.37 -24.63 11.69
C ARG A 36 8.31 -23.73 10.45
N LEU A 37 8.93 -24.17 9.35
CA LEU A 37 8.75 -23.50 8.06
C LEU A 37 7.24 -23.40 7.81
N PRO A 38 6.72 -22.22 7.44
CA PRO A 38 5.31 -22.09 7.08
C PRO A 38 4.99 -23.16 6.04
N ASP A 39 3.86 -23.85 6.19
CA ASP A 39 3.36 -24.73 5.14
C ASP A 39 2.99 -23.87 3.93
N PHE A 40 3.99 -23.61 3.08
CA PHE A 40 3.85 -22.79 1.90
C PHE A 40 2.73 -23.33 1.01
N VAL A 41 2.53 -24.65 0.97
CA VAL A 41 1.48 -25.31 0.19
C VAL A 41 0.06 -24.92 0.64
N GLN A 42 -0.21 -24.81 1.95
CA GLN A 42 -1.53 -24.39 2.45
C GLN A 42 -1.79 -22.89 2.22
N SER A 43 -0.78 -22.04 2.45
CA SER A 43 -0.91 -20.59 2.23
C SER A 43 -1.05 -20.21 0.76
N VAL A 44 -0.35 -20.93 -0.13
CA VAL A 44 -0.48 -20.88 -1.59
C VAL A 44 -1.92 -21.25 -1.96
N ASN A 45 -2.44 -22.40 -1.52
CA ASN A 45 -3.81 -22.82 -1.82
C ASN A 45 -4.86 -21.78 -1.38
N LEU A 46 -4.77 -21.23 -0.17
CA LEU A 46 -5.69 -20.17 0.29
C LEU A 46 -5.61 -18.89 -0.55
N LYS A 47 -4.42 -18.50 -1.02
CA LYS A 47 -4.22 -17.35 -1.90
C LYS A 47 -4.84 -17.58 -3.28
N TYR A 48 -4.65 -18.76 -3.87
CA TYR A 48 -5.25 -19.11 -5.16
C TYR A 48 -6.76 -19.34 -5.07
N VAL A 49 -7.25 -19.90 -3.95
CA VAL A 49 -8.69 -20.03 -3.68
C VAL A 49 -9.32 -18.65 -3.54
N LYS A 50 -8.72 -17.73 -2.80
CA LYS A 50 -9.22 -16.36 -2.65
C LYS A 50 -9.18 -15.58 -3.97
N LEU A 51 -8.13 -15.77 -4.78
CA LEU A 51 -8.03 -15.21 -6.12
C LEU A 51 -9.08 -15.81 -7.07
N GLY A 52 -9.29 -17.13 -6.99
CA GLY A 52 -10.29 -17.87 -7.74
C GLY A 52 -11.71 -17.42 -7.40
N TYR A 53 -12.05 -17.29 -6.12
CA TYR A 53 -13.33 -16.71 -5.68
C TYR A 53 -13.46 -15.25 -6.09
N HIS A 54 -12.40 -14.44 -5.99
CA HIS A 54 -12.45 -13.06 -6.45
C HIS A 54 -12.72 -12.98 -7.96
N TYR A 55 -12.08 -13.84 -8.75
CA TYR A 55 -12.28 -13.94 -10.19
C TYR A 55 -13.67 -14.47 -10.53
N LEU A 56 -14.15 -15.50 -9.82
CA LEU A 56 -15.46 -16.10 -9.97
C LEU A 56 -16.59 -15.18 -9.50
N ILE A 57 -16.37 -14.31 -8.52
CA ILE A 57 -17.37 -13.31 -8.10
C ILE A 57 -17.38 -12.13 -9.08
N ASN A 58 -16.20 -11.66 -9.53
CA ASN A 58 -16.14 -10.59 -10.54
C ASN A 58 -16.64 -11.04 -11.92
N HIS A 59 -16.40 -12.29 -12.31
CA HIS A 59 -16.76 -12.83 -13.62
C HIS A 59 -17.90 -13.84 -13.59
N GLY A 60 -18.48 -14.12 -12.41
CA GLY A 60 -19.48 -15.16 -12.21
C GLY A 60 -20.76 -14.92 -12.98
N ILE A 61 -21.10 -13.65 -13.17
CA ILE A 61 -22.23 -13.27 -14.01
C ILE A 61 -21.96 -13.65 -15.46
N TYR A 62 -20.79 -13.33 -16.02
CA TYR A 62 -20.43 -13.76 -17.38
C TYR A 62 -20.43 -15.30 -17.52
N LEU A 63 -19.88 -16.01 -16.53
CA LEU A 63 -19.86 -17.48 -16.50
C LEU A 63 -21.26 -18.08 -16.42
N ALA A 64 -22.21 -17.43 -15.76
CA ALA A 64 -23.60 -17.90 -15.66
C ALA A 64 -24.44 -17.50 -16.88
N THR A 65 -24.19 -16.31 -17.46
CA THR A 65 -25.07 -15.75 -18.50
C THR A 65 -24.66 -16.12 -19.90
N ILE A 66 -23.37 -16.31 -20.19
CA ILE A 66 -22.90 -16.75 -21.51
C ILE A 66 -23.48 -18.13 -21.87
N PRO A 67 -23.47 -19.16 -20.98
CA PRO A 67 -24.06 -20.46 -21.31
C PRO A 67 -25.56 -20.39 -21.52
N VAL A 68 -26.28 -19.56 -20.74
CA VAL A 68 -27.73 -19.38 -20.89
C VAL A 68 -28.05 -18.69 -22.21
N LEU A 69 -27.30 -17.65 -22.59
CA LEU A 69 -27.44 -17.00 -23.89
C LEU A 69 -27.10 -17.99 -25.02
N VAL A 70 -26.01 -18.75 -24.92
CA VAL A 70 -25.64 -19.75 -25.92
C VAL A 70 -26.70 -20.87 -26.03
N LEU A 71 -27.33 -21.28 -24.93
CA LEU A 71 -28.42 -22.26 -24.96
C LEU A 71 -29.67 -21.71 -25.63
N VAL A 72 -30.10 -20.50 -25.24
CA VAL A 72 -31.30 -19.86 -25.79
C VAL A 72 -31.11 -19.53 -27.27
N PHE A 73 -30.00 -18.90 -27.64
CA PHE A 73 -29.69 -18.58 -29.03
C PHE A 73 -29.32 -19.83 -29.85
N GLY A 74 -28.65 -20.82 -29.27
CA GLY A 74 -28.30 -22.07 -29.94
C GLY A 74 -29.52 -22.96 -30.24
N ALA A 75 -30.50 -22.97 -29.33
CA ALA A 75 -31.77 -23.67 -29.54
C ALA A 75 -32.64 -23.01 -30.62
N GLU A 76 -32.68 -21.67 -30.67
CA GLU A 76 -33.49 -20.91 -31.64
C GLU A 76 -32.84 -20.80 -33.03
N VAL A 77 -31.51 -20.67 -33.11
CA VAL A 77 -30.78 -20.52 -34.40
C VAL A 77 -30.67 -21.84 -35.16
N GLY A 78 -30.79 -22.99 -34.48
CA GLY A 78 -30.80 -24.32 -35.11
C GLY A 78 -32.12 -24.68 -35.80
N SER A 79 -33.24 -24.03 -35.46
CA SER A 79 -34.57 -24.44 -35.92
C SER A 79 -35.32 -23.45 -36.82
N LEU A 80 -34.84 -22.20 -36.99
CA LEU A 80 -35.63 -21.15 -37.67
C LEU A 80 -34.86 -20.44 -38.79
N SER A 81 -35.49 -20.42 -39.96
CA SER A 81 -35.12 -19.59 -41.11
C SER A 81 -35.17 -18.11 -40.74
N ARG A 82 -34.19 -17.33 -41.21
CA ARG A 82 -34.06 -15.88 -40.92
C ARG A 82 -35.34 -15.11 -41.27
N GLU A 83 -36.11 -15.57 -42.25
CA GLU A 83 -37.37 -14.94 -42.68
C GLU A 83 -38.57 -15.29 -41.76
N GLU A 84 -38.59 -16.50 -41.20
CA GLU A 84 -39.62 -16.90 -40.23
C GLU A 84 -39.43 -16.18 -38.89
N LEU A 85 -38.18 -15.93 -38.49
CA LEU A 85 -37.85 -15.13 -37.33
C LEU A 85 -38.38 -13.69 -37.48
N TRP A 86 -38.20 -13.09 -38.67
CA TRP A 86 -38.70 -11.74 -38.97
C TRP A 86 -40.23 -11.66 -38.99
N ARG A 87 -40.92 -12.66 -39.55
CA ARG A 87 -42.41 -12.71 -39.50
C ARG A 87 -42.92 -12.91 -38.07
N LYS A 88 -42.30 -13.79 -37.30
CA LYS A 88 -42.72 -14.09 -35.92
C LYS A 88 -42.51 -12.90 -35.00
N ILE A 89 -41.44 -12.13 -35.18
CA ILE A 89 -41.22 -10.87 -34.45
C ILE A 89 -42.29 -9.83 -34.84
N TRP A 90 -42.62 -9.70 -36.13
CA TRP A 90 -43.62 -8.74 -36.61
C TRP A 90 -45.04 -9.09 -36.14
N ASP A 91 -45.43 -10.36 -36.20
CA ASP A 91 -46.75 -10.83 -35.76
C ASP A 91 -46.88 -10.87 -34.22
N SER A 92 -45.83 -11.23 -33.49
CA SER A 92 -45.81 -11.14 -32.01
C SER A 92 -45.75 -9.70 -31.49
N THR A 93 -45.47 -8.71 -32.35
CA THR A 93 -45.57 -7.28 -31.99
C THR A 93 -47.02 -6.78 -32.09
N ALA A 94 -47.88 -7.45 -32.85
CA ALA A 94 -49.30 -7.08 -33.01
C ALA A 94 -50.21 -7.53 -31.85
N GLY A 95 -49.77 -8.51 -31.04
CA GLY A 95 -50.41 -8.92 -29.80
C GLY A 95 -49.37 -9.05 -28.70
N TYR A 96 -49.44 -8.22 -27.66
CA TYR A 96 -48.49 -8.22 -26.55
C TYR A 96 -48.43 -9.58 -25.84
N ASP A 97 -47.56 -10.47 -26.31
CA ASP A 97 -47.30 -11.75 -25.66
C ASP A 97 -46.41 -11.53 -24.43
N LEU A 98 -46.89 -12.00 -23.28
CA LEU A 98 -46.24 -11.83 -21.97
C LEU A 98 -44.79 -12.33 -22.00
N ALA A 99 -44.52 -13.39 -22.76
CA ALA A 99 -43.18 -13.95 -22.93
C ALA A 99 -42.20 -12.96 -23.57
N THR A 100 -42.64 -12.21 -24.58
CA THR A 100 -41.82 -11.21 -25.28
C THR A 100 -41.49 -10.04 -24.35
N VAL A 101 -42.47 -9.56 -23.57
CA VAL A 101 -42.25 -8.48 -22.58
C VAL A 101 -41.27 -8.92 -21.49
N VAL A 102 -41.42 -10.15 -20.97
CA VAL A 102 -40.50 -10.71 -19.96
C VAL A 102 -39.08 -10.86 -20.52
N ALA A 103 -38.93 -11.30 -21.78
CA ALA A 103 -37.62 -11.43 -22.42
C ALA A 103 -36.91 -10.08 -22.60
N PHE A 104 -37.62 -9.04 -23.06
CA PHE A 104 -37.06 -7.69 -23.16
C PHE A 104 -36.70 -7.10 -21.78
N LEU A 105 -37.54 -7.31 -20.77
CA LEU A 105 -37.25 -6.88 -19.40
C LEU A 105 -36.03 -7.60 -18.85
N ALA A 106 -35.90 -8.91 -19.07
CA ALA A 106 -34.75 -9.70 -18.65
C ALA A 106 -33.46 -9.23 -19.35
N LEU A 107 -33.51 -8.96 -20.66
CA LEU A 107 -32.37 -8.42 -21.42
C LEU A 107 -31.99 -7.02 -20.92
N PHE A 108 -32.97 -6.17 -20.62
CA PHE A 108 -32.74 -4.82 -20.09
C PHE A 108 -32.11 -4.85 -18.69
N VAL A 109 -32.64 -5.66 -17.77
CA VAL A 109 -32.07 -5.83 -16.43
C VAL A 109 -30.67 -6.44 -16.51
N PHE A 110 -30.46 -7.41 -17.41
CA PHE A 110 -29.15 -8.02 -17.63
C PHE A 110 -28.12 -7.01 -18.16
N THR A 111 -28.46 -6.23 -19.19
CA THR A 111 -27.57 -5.21 -19.76
C THR A 111 -27.25 -4.11 -18.75
N ILE A 112 -28.22 -3.65 -17.95
CA ILE A 112 -27.99 -2.69 -16.86
C ILE A 112 -27.09 -3.29 -15.79
N SER A 113 -27.31 -4.54 -15.38
CA SER A 113 -26.50 -5.20 -14.34
C SER A 113 -25.05 -5.36 -14.81
N VAL A 114 -24.84 -5.82 -16.04
CA VAL A 114 -23.50 -5.91 -16.64
C VAL A 114 -22.86 -4.53 -16.75
N TYR A 115 -23.60 -3.51 -17.18
CA TYR A 115 -23.09 -2.15 -17.28
C TYR A 115 -22.64 -1.61 -15.92
N LEU A 116 -23.48 -1.73 -14.88
CA LEU A 116 -23.16 -1.26 -13.53
C LEU A 116 -21.98 -2.03 -12.91
N MET A 117 -21.87 -3.34 -13.17
CA MET A 117 -20.78 -4.16 -12.63
C MET A 117 -19.47 -4.04 -13.40
N SER A 118 -19.53 -3.69 -14.68
CA SER A 118 -18.34 -3.44 -15.51
C SER A 118 -17.77 -2.04 -15.31
N ARG A 119 -18.48 -1.16 -14.59
CA ARG A 119 -17.94 0.15 -14.24
C ARG A 119 -16.72 -0.04 -13.33
N PRO A 120 -15.57 0.58 -13.66
CA PRO A 120 -14.43 0.57 -12.76
C PRO A 120 -14.85 1.21 -11.43
N ARG A 121 -14.51 0.55 -10.31
CA ARG A 121 -14.76 1.12 -8.99
C ARG A 121 -13.92 2.38 -8.85
N SER A 122 -14.59 3.50 -8.61
CA SER A 122 -13.91 4.78 -8.37
C SER A 122 -13.05 4.71 -7.11
N ILE A 123 -11.83 5.24 -7.21
CA ILE A 123 -10.90 5.40 -6.09
C ILE A 123 -10.97 6.85 -5.68
N TYR A 124 -11.17 7.09 -4.38
CA TYR A 124 -11.32 8.42 -3.82
C TYR A 124 -10.19 8.70 -2.83
N LEU A 125 -9.68 9.93 -2.86
CA LEU A 125 -8.82 10.45 -1.82
C LEU A 125 -9.71 10.89 -0.65
N LEU A 126 -9.56 10.23 0.50
CA LEU A 126 -10.33 10.59 1.69
C LEU A 126 -9.72 11.78 2.42
N ASP A 127 -8.39 11.78 2.58
CA ASP A 127 -7.68 12.79 3.34
C ASP A 127 -6.20 12.86 2.95
N PHE A 128 -5.53 13.95 3.31
CA PHE A 128 -4.09 14.15 3.17
C PHE A 128 -3.50 14.96 4.34
N ALA A 129 -2.24 14.69 4.65
CA ALA A 129 -1.50 15.43 5.66
C ALA A 129 -0.04 15.61 5.23
N CYS A 130 0.55 16.73 5.64
CA CYS A 130 1.93 17.08 5.35
C CYS A 130 2.60 17.48 6.64
N TYR A 131 3.70 16.82 6.99
CA TYR A 131 4.45 17.18 8.19
C TYR A 131 5.07 18.59 8.04
N LYS A 132 4.74 19.47 8.97
CA LYS A 132 5.38 20.78 9.12
C LYS A 132 6.38 20.73 10.29
N PRO A 133 7.69 20.87 10.04
CA PRO A 133 8.68 20.94 11.11
C PRO A 133 8.51 22.20 11.98
N SER A 134 9.12 22.19 13.17
CA SER A 134 9.25 23.38 14.02
C SER A 134 10.01 24.51 13.30
N ASP A 135 9.70 25.77 13.62
CA ASP A 135 10.41 26.95 13.11
C ASP A 135 11.90 26.94 13.49
N ASP A 136 12.33 26.12 14.46
CA ASP A 136 13.75 25.86 14.77
C ASP A 136 14.54 25.25 13.61
N PHE A 137 13.85 24.70 12.60
CA PHE A 137 14.44 24.14 11.38
C PHE A 137 14.38 25.12 10.21
N LYS A 138 13.78 26.30 10.38
CA LYS A 138 13.65 27.33 9.34
C LYS A 138 15.00 28.00 9.09
N VAL A 139 15.39 28.12 7.83
CA VAL A 139 16.69 28.67 7.41
C VAL A 139 16.47 29.67 6.27
N THR A 140 17.07 30.86 6.40
CA THR A 140 17.12 31.86 5.32
C THR A 140 18.20 31.53 4.29
N LYS A 141 18.12 32.10 3.09
CA LYS A 141 19.14 31.90 2.05
C LYS A 141 20.53 32.28 2.52
N ASP A 142 20.66 33.40 3.24
CA ASP A 142 21.95 33.85 3.76
C ASP A 142 22.48 32.95 4.88
N GLN A 143 21.61 32.48 5.77
CA GLN A 143 22.00 31.49 6.79
C GLN A 143 22.50 30.19 6.15
N PHE A 144 21.84 29.71 5.09
CA PHE A 144 22.29 28.54 4.36
C PHE A 144 23.69 28.72 3.74
N ILE A 145 23.95 29.87 3.10
CA ILE A 145 25.27 30.19 2.55
C ILE A 145 26.32 30.31 3.66
N GLU A 146 25.96 30.85 4.82
CA GLU A 146 26.86 30.92 5.97
C GLU A 146 27.18 29.51 6.52
N LEU A 147 26.20 28.62 6.62
CA LEU A 147 26.40 27.22 6.99
C LEU A 147 27.31 26.50 6.00
N ALA A 148 27.09 26.71 4.70
CA ALA A 148 27.95 26.16 3.65
C ALA A 148 29.38 26.67 3.76
N ARG A 149 29.59 27.98 4.03
CA ARG A 149 30.91 28.56 4.26
C ARG A 149 31.58 27.98 5.51
N LYS A 150 30.85 27.86 6.63
CA LYS A 150 31.34 27.27 7.89
C LYS A 150 31.73 25.80 7.75
N SER A 151 31.11 25.07 6.82
CA SER A 151 31.47 23.66 6.57
C SER A 151 32.90 23.48 6.06
N GLY A 152 33.51 24.54 5.48
CA GLY A 152 34.86 24.49 4.90
C GLY A 152 34.98 23.63 3.64
N LYS A 153 33.87 23.14 3.08
CA LYS A 153 33.85 22.22 1.92
C LYS A 153 33.75 22.93 0.57
N PHE A 154 33.50 24.24 0.56
CA PHE A 154 33.22 25.03 -0.64
C PHE A 154 34.14 26.25 -0.69
N ASP A 155 34.63 26.57 -1.88
CA ASP A 155 35.37 27.80 -2.16
C ASP A 155 34.40 28.95 -2.44
N GLU A 156 34.92 30.19 -2.41
CA GLU A 156 34.07 31.38 -2.52
C GLU A 156 33.36 31.48 -3.89
N ALA A 157 33.97 30.96 -4.97
CA ALA A 157 33.32 30.90 -6.28
C ALA A 157 32.13 29.94 -6.29
N SER A 158 32.23 28.76 -5.66
CA SER A 158 31.10 27.85 -5.50
C SER A 158 29.99 28.42 -4.62
N LEU A 159 30.34 29.13 -3.54
CA LEU A 159 29.36 29.77 -2.66
C LEU A 159 28.58 30.87 -3.39
N GLU A 160 29.26 31.68 -4.21
CA GLU A 160 28.60 32.70 -5.03
C GLU A 160 27.69 32.06 -6.10
N PHE A 161 28.12 30.96 -6.71
CA PHE A 161 27.27 30.20 -7.64
C PHE A 161 26.02 29.63 -6.95
N GLN A 162 26.17 29.03 -5.76
CA GLN A 162 25.04 28.54 -4.96
C GLN A 162 24.08 29.67 -4.58
N ARG A 163 24.60 30.84 -4.19
CA ARG A 163 23.78 32.03 -3.87
C ARG A 163 22.92 32.45 -5.06
N ARG A 164 23.48 32.49 -6.28
CA ARG A 164 22.72 32.81 -7.50
C ARG A 164 21.63 31.79 -7.79
N ILE A 165 21.90 30.50 -7.58
CA ILE A 165 20.88 29.45 -7.70
C ILE A 165 19.76 29.66 -6.67
N LEU A 166 20.09 29.95 -5.41
CA LEU A 166 19.08 30.18 -4.37
C LEU A 166 18.19 31.40 -4.68
N GLN A 167 18.76 32.44 -5.29
CA GLN A 167 18.00 33.61 -5.73
C GLN A 167 17.02 33.28 -6.87
N SER A 168 17.35 32.37 -7.77
CA SER A 168 16.50 31.98 -8.92
C SER A 168 15.63 30.74 -8.67
N SER A 169 15.82 30.02 -7.56
CA SER A 169 15.16 28.74 -7.26
C SER A 169 13.66 28.81 -6.94
N GLY A 170 13.11 30.00 -6.66
CA GLY A 170 11.74 30.16 -6.17
C GLY A 170 11.54 29.75 -4.70
N ILE A 171 12.60 29.34 -4.00
CA ILE A 171 12.59 28.99 -2.58
C ILE A 171 12.58 30.28 -1.73
N GLY A 172 11.74 30.34 -0.70
CA GLY A 172 11.67 31.47 0.24
C GLY A 172 12.61 31.33 1.43
N ASP A 173 12.77 32.40 2.21
CA ASP A 173 13.58 32.40 3.45
C ASP A 173 12.90 31.66 4.62
N GLU A 174 11.80 30.98 4.35
CA GLU A 174 11.01 30.20 5.32
C GLU A 174 11.16 28.69 5.13
N THR A 175 12.25 28.25 4.51
CA THR A 175 12.46 26.86 4.14
C THR A 175 13.05 26.06 5.29
N TYR A 176 12.58 24.83 5.48
CA TYR A 176 13.06 23.95 6.55
C TYR A 176 14.19 23.06 6.05
N ILE A 177 15.26 22.96 6.84
CA ILE A 177 16.42 22.14 6.54
C ILE A 177 16.74 21.25 7.75
N PRO A 178 17.04 19.95 7.56
CA PRO A 178 17.48 19.09 8.64
C PRO A 178 18.70 19.65 9.38
N LYS A 179 18.69 19.58 10.73
CA LYS A 179 19.79 20.08 11.58
C LYS A 179 21.14 19.41 11.28
N SER A 180 21.12 18.23 10.65
CA SER A 180 22.32 17.54 10.16
C SER A 180 23.09 18.35 9.11
N ILE A 181 22.44 19.21 8.32
CA ILE A 181 23.04 19.96 7.20
C ILE A 181 23.88 21.17 7.64
N GLY A 182 23.99 21.44 8.94
CA GLY A 182 24.87 22.47 9.49
C GLY A 182 25.58 22.09 10.79
N SER A 183 25.49 20.83 11.20
CA SER A 183 26.09 20.37 12.44
C SER A 183 27.62 20.30 12.31
N PRO A 184 28.38 20.79 13.31
CA PRO A 184 29.83 20.61 13.36
C PRO A 184 30.23 19.13 13.54
N GLU A 185 29.30 18.30 14.05
CA GLU A 185 29.51 16.88 14.22
C GLU A 185 29.03 16.09 13.00
N ASN A 186 29.72 14.99 12.68
CA ASN A 186 29.30 14.08 11.62
C ASN A 186 28.04 13.29 12.05
N THR A 187 26.88 13.89 11.82
CA THR A 187 25.56 13.35 12.15
C THR A 187 24.96 12.49 11.04
N ALA A 188 25.70 12.25 9.94
CA ALA A 188 25.29 11.42 8.81
C ALA A 188 25.35 9.91 9.16
N THR A 189 24.58 9.51 10.17
CA THR A 189 24.50 8.13 10.65
C THR A 189 23.14 7.52 10.35
N MET A 190 23.09 6.19 10.26
CA MET A 190 21.83 5.46 10.08
C MET A 190 20.84 5.69 11.23
N LYS A 191 21.32 6.01 12.43
CA LYS A 191 20.49 6.28 13.60
C LYS A 191 19.75 7.61 13.44
N GLU A 192 20.47 8.66 13.09
CA GLU A 192 19.89 10.00 12.90
C GLU A 192 18.95 10.02 11.69
N GLY A 193 19.35 9.43 10.56
CA GLY A 193 18.47 9.32 9.39
C GLY A 193 17.17 8.57 9.69
N ARG A 194 17.22 7.54 10.55
CA ARG A 194 16.01 6.83 11.01
C ARG A 194 15.16 7.70 11.93
N ALA A 195 15.77 8.45 12.84
CA ALA A 195 15.05 9.34 13.75
C ALA A 195 14.34 10.47 12.98
N GLU A 196 15.01 11.07 12.00
CA GLU A 196 14.44 12.08 11.12
C GLU A 196 13.28 11.53 10.31
N ALA A 197 13.49 10.42 9.61
CA ALA A 197 12.44 9.79 8.81
C ALA A 197 11.23 9.39 9.67
N ALA A 198 11.46 8.84 10.87
CA ALA A 198 10.40 8.51 11.82
C ALA A 198 9.61 9.76 12.23
N THR A 199 10.29 10.86 12.56
CA THR A 199 9.64 12.11 12.98
C THR A 199 8.72 12.65 11.87
N VAL A 200 9.22 12.71 10.64
CA VAL A 200 8.46 13.23 9.49
C VAL A 200 7.29 12.32 9.13
N ILE A 201 7.54 11.01 9.02
CA ILE A 201 6.51 10.05 8.59
C ILE A 201 5.43 9.91 9.67
N PHE A 202 5.81 9.79 10.94
CA PHE A 202 4.84 9.65 12.02
C PHE A 202 4.06 10.94 12.23
N GLY A 203 4.71 12.11 12.21
CA GLY A 203 4.01 13.38 12.33
C GLY A 203 2.95 13.59 11.23
N ALA A 204 3.25 13.21 9.98
CA ALA A 204 2.26 13.26 8.91
C ALA A 204 1.13 12.22 9.09
N LEU A 205 1.45 11.00 9.51
CA LEU A 205 0.47 9.94 9.68
C LEU A 205 -0.44 10.16 10.89
N ASP A 206 0.06 10.75 11.98
CA ASP A 206 -0.72 11.10 13.16
C ASP A 206 -1.83 12.10 12.78
N GLU A 207 -1.47 13.18 12.08
CA GLU A 207 -2.42 14.15 11.55
C GLU A 207 -3.41 13.50 10.57
N LEU A 208 -2.95 12.61 9.70
CA LEU A 208 -3.80 11.92 8.73
C LEU A 208 -4.85 11.03 9.42
N PHE A 209 -4.44 10.24 10.42
CA PHE A 209 -5.35 9.37 11.15
C PHE A 209 -6.32 10.16 12.03
N GLU A 210 -5.89 11.30 12.56
CA GLU A 210 -6.77 12.22 13.29
C GLU A 210 -7.84 12.82 12.39
N LYS A 211 -7.47 13.37 11.22
CA LYS A 211 -8.44 13.99 10.30
C LYS A 211 -9.41 12.99 9.67
N SER A 212 -8.88 11.85 9.21
CA SER A 212 -9.67 10.84 8.51
C SER A 212 -10.52 9.97 9.45
N ASN A 213 -10.22 9.95 10.75
CA ASN A 213 -10.81 9.04 11.74
C ASN A 213 -10.71 7.55 11.35
N VAL A 214 -9.71 7.20 10.51
CA VAL A 214 -9.44 5.82 10.09
C VAL A 214 -8.52 5.17 11.11
N ARG A 215 -8.91 3.99 11.61
CA ARG A 215 -8.04 3.23 12.50
C ARG A 215 -6.88 2.62 11.70
N PRO A 216 -5.63 2.68 12.18
CA PRO A 216 -4.50 2.07 11.47
C PRO A 216 -4.66 0.57 11.16
N LYS A 217 -5.46 -0.15 11.97
CA LYS A 217 -5.78 -1.57 11.74
C LYS A 217 -6.69 -1.82 10.53
N ASP A 218 -7.46 -0.82 10.10
CA ASP A 218 -8.37 -0.93 8.96
C ASP A 218 -7.63 -0.68 7.63
N VAL A 219 -6.40 -0.17 7.68
CA VAL A 219 -5.57 0.10 6.50
C VAL A 219 -5.20 -1.20 5.79
N GLY A 220 -5.58 -1.24 4.51
CA GLY A 220 -5.46 -2.43 3.68
C GLY A 220 -4.06 -2.67 3.13
N ILE A 221 -3.48 -1.56 2.66
CA ILE A 221 -2.29 -1.49 1.84
C ILE A 221 -1.53 -0.25 2.31
N LEU A 222 -0.23 -0.40 2.55
CA LEU A 222 0.68 0.68 2.86
C LEU A 222 1.73 0.78 1.76
N VAL A 223 1.82 1.95 1.12
CA VAL A 223 2.86 2.27 0.15
C VAL A 223 3.70 3.38 0.75
N VAL A 224 4.99 3.12 0.96
CA VAL A 224 5.97 4.12 1.39
C VAL A 224 6.94 4.36 0.24
N ASN A 225 7.10 5.61 -0.15
CA ASN A 225 8.09 6.02 -1.15
C ASN A 225 9.15 6.89 -0.49
N CYS A 226 10.42 6.49 -0.60
CA CYS A 226 11.54 7.30 -0.13
C CYS A 226 12.77 7.05 -1.01
N SER A 227 13.26 8.10 -1.67
CA SER A 227 14.47 8.03 -2.50
C SER A 227 15.75 8.30 -1.71
N LEU A 228 15.67 9.04 -0.61
CA LEU A 228 16.83 9.52 0.15
C LEU A 228 17.35 8.50 1.17
N PHE A 229 16.47 7.67 1.74
CA PHE A 229 16.82 6.80 2.86
C PHE A 229 16.06 5.48 2.83
N ASN A 230 16.77 4.38 2.58
CA ASN A 230 16.21 3.02 2.53
C ASN A 230 16.92 2.09 3.53
N PRO A 231 16.60 2.18 4.83
CA PRO A 231 17.22 1.38 5.88
C PRO A 231 16.69 -0.07 5.89
N THR A 232 17.43 -0.94 6.58
CA THR A 232 16.91 -2.23 7.06
C THR A 232 16.77 -2.17 8.60
N PRO A 233 15.60 -2.49 9.18
CA PRO A 233 14.30 -2.77 8.52
C PRO A 233 13.75 -1.55 7.74
N SER A 234 12.87 -1.80 6.77
CA SER A 234 12.32 -0.78 5.86
C SER A 234 11.47 0.27 6.57
N LEU A 235 11.27 1.43 5.93
CA LEU A 235 10.39 2.48 6.44
C LEU A 235 8.93 2.00 6.55
N SER A 236 8.46 1.19 5.59
CA SER A 236 7.14 0.56 5.69
C SER A 236 7.01 -0.35 6.92
N ALA A 237 8.04 -1.13 7.25
CA ALA A 237 8.05 -1.98 8.45
C ALA A 237 8.07 -1.15 9.73
N MET A 238 8.79 -0.03 9.72
CA MET A 238 8.82 0.94 10.81
C MET A 238 7.42 1.50 11.09
N VAL A 239 6.68 1.91 10.06
CA VAL A 239 5.29 2.40 10.18
C VAL A 239 4.36 1.32 10.71
N ILE A 240 4.39 0.12 10.13
CA ILE A 240 3.53 -1.00 10.54
C ILE A 240 3.71 -1.33 12.02
N ASN A 241 4.95 -1.38 12.47
CA ASN A 241 5.26 -1.71 13.86
C ASN A 241 4.90 -0.57 14.83
N HIS A 242 5.02 0.69 14.41
CA HIS A 242 4.67 1.85 15.22
C HIS A 242 3.16 1.90 15.49
N TYR A 243 2.35 1.88 14.43
CA TYR A 243 0.89 2.01 14.53
C TYR A 243 0.15 0.71 14.85
N LYS A 244 0.87 -0.40 15.03
CA LYS A 244 0.29 -1.74 15.27
C LYS A 244 -0.78 -2.08 14.22
N MET A 245 -0.42 -1.84 12.95
CA MET A 245 -1.27 -2.17 11.81
C MET A 245 -1.52 -3.70 11.74
N ARG A 246 -2.52 -4.10 10.96
CA ARG A 246 -2.92 -5.52 10.83
C ARG A 246 -1.78 -6.40 10.30
N GLY A 247 -1.69 -7.64 10.78
CA GLY A 247 -0.63 -8.58 10.39
C GLY A 247 -0.66 -9.04 8.93
N ASN A 248 -1.80 -8.91 8.24
CA ASN A 248 -1.99 -9.25 6.83
C ASN A 248 -1.98 -8.02 5.90
N ILE A 249 -1.38 -6.91 6.33
CA ILE A 249 -1.22 -5.71 5.50
C ILE A 249 -0.31 -5.98 4.31
N LEU A 250 -0.66 -5.42 3.15
CA LEU A 250 0.25 -5.40 2.00
C LEU A 250 1.13 -4.17 2.09
N SER A 251 2.44 -4.36 2.24
CA SER A 251 3.39 -3.26 2.44
C SER A 251 4.38 -3.17 1.29
N PHE A 252 4.49 -1.99 0.66
CA PHE A 252 5.42 -1.71 -0.41
C PHE A 252 6.36 -0.58 0.02
N ASN A 253 7.68 -0.81 -0.05
CA ASN A 253 8.69 0.21 0.17
C ASN A 253 9.39 0.49 -1.17
N LEU A 254 9.08 1.64 -1.75
CA LEU A 254 9.60 2.06 -3.05
C LEU A 254 10.84 2.93 -2.79
N GLY A 255 12.00 2.45 -3.25
CA GLY A 255 13.24 3.21 -3.32
C GLY A 255 13.66 3.43 -4.77
N GLU A 256 14.49 4.45 -5.02
CA GLU A 256 15.26 4.66 -6.27
C GLU A 256 14.49 5.18 -7.50
N TRP A 257 13.33 5.81 -7.33
CA TRP A 257 12.63 6.51 -8.40
C TRP A 257 12.43 7.95 -7.94
N GLY A 258 13.12 8.92 -8.55
CA GLY A 258 13.21 10.32 -8.11
C GLY A 258 11.87 11.09 -8.06
N ALA A 259 11.84 12.32 -8.57
CA ALA A 259 10.73 13.27 -8.35
C ALA A 259 9.34 12.88 -8.94
N ALA A 260 9.18 11.69 -9.51
CA ALA A 260 7.98 11.28 -10.27
C ALA A 260 6.89 10.57 -9.44
N ARG A 261 7.03 10.49 -8.11
CA ARG A 261 6.14 9.71 -7.23
C ARG A 261 5.74 10.51 -6.00
N GLY A 262 4.71 11.34 -6.17
CA GLY A 262 3.91 11.96 -5.11
C GLY A 262 2.49 11.44 -5.17
#